data_AF-A0A6M0F7N5-F1
#
_entry.id   AF-A0A6M0F7N5-F1
#
_cell.length_a   1.000
_cell.length_b   1.000
_cell.length_c   1.000
_cell.angle_alpha   90.00
_cell.angle_beta   90.00
_cell.angle_gamma   90.00
#
_symmetry.space_group_name_H-M   'P 1'
#
loop_
_entity.id
_entity.type
_entity.pdbx_description
1 polymer ?
#
loop_
_entity_poly.entity_id
_entity_poly.type
_entity_poly.pdbx_seq_one_letter_code
_entity_poly.pdbx_strand_id
1 'polypeptide(L)' 'MIIQAIGAPEDARVLARYQLNALDDQIRQVLKDQDDIDIITQAHLEDAHDRITKVLDAQV' A
#
# COMPACT_ATOMS: atom_id res chain seq x y z
N MET A 1 9.75 -27.50 -17.48
CA MET A 1 10.88 -26.64 -17.12
C MET A 1 10.37 -25.21 -17.24
N ILE A 2 9.93 -24.60 -16.13
CA ILE A 2 9.27 -23.30 -16.15
C ILE A 2 10.36 -22.23 -15.99
N ILE A 3 10.45 -21.34 -16.97
CA ILE A 3 11.35 -20.19 -16.96
C ILE A 3 10.94 -19.31 -15.78
N GLN A 4 11.80 -19.28 -14.76
CA GLN A 4 11.72 -18.35 -13.65
C GLN A 4 11.85 -16.94 -14.23
N ALA A 5 10.73 -16.22 -14.34
CA ALA A 5 10.80 -14.77 -14.41
C ALA A 5 11.57 -14.32 -13.16
N ILE A 6 12.57 -13.47 -13.34
CA ILE A 6 13.42 -12.93 -12.26
C ILE A 6 12.54 -12.01 -11.39
N GLY A 7 11.74 -12.60 -10.51
CA GLY A 7 10.79 -11.89 -9.67
C GLY A 7 10.08 -12.84 -8.71
N ALA A 8 9.43 -12.26 -7.69
CA ALA A 8 8.76 -13.04 -6.67
C ALA A 8 7.71 -13.99 -7.27
N PRO A 9 7.49 -15.18 -6.67
CA PRO A 9 6.42 -16.09 -7.05
C PRO A 9 5.08 -15.37 -7.12
N GLU A 10 4.20 -15.80 -8.03
CA GLU A 10 2.90 -15.15 -8.23
C GLU A 10 2.10 -15.06 -6.92
N ASP A 11 2.06 -16.14 -6.14
CA ASP A 11 1.39 -16.17 -4.83
C ASP A 11 1.93 -15.08 -3.88
N ALA A 12 3.23 -14.82 -3.90
CA ALA A 12 3.86 -13.78 -3.09
C ALA A 12 3.45 -12.37 -3.56
N ARG A 13 3.29 -12.16 -4.88
CA ARG A 13 2.80 -10.89 -5.43
C ARG A 13 1.35 -10.64 -5.07
N VAL A 14 0.51 -11.67 -5.18
CA VAL A 14 -0.90 -11.61 -4.79
C VAL A 14 -1.03 -11.28 -3.31
N LEU A 15 -0.27 -11.96 -2.44
CA LEU A 15 -0.27 -11.68 -1.01
C LEU A 15 0.21 -10.27 -0.70
N ALA A 16 1.31 -9.82 -1.30
CA ALA A 16 1.83 -8.47 -1.11
C ALA A 16 0.80 -7.41 -1.54
N ARG A 17 0.13 -7.61 -2.68
CA ARG A 17 -0.92 -6.70 -3.15
C ARG A 17 -2.12 -6.66 -2.20
N TYR A 18 -2.55 -7.81 -1.69
CA TYR A 18 -3.60 -7.86 -0.68
C TYR A 18 -3.23 -7.07 0.58
N GLN A 19 -2.02 -7.28 1.09
CA GLN A 19 -1.53 -6.57 2.29
C GLN A 19 -1.40 -5.06 2.07
N LEU A 20 -0.93 -4.64 0.90
CA LEU A 20 -0.83 -3.21 0.55
C LEU A 20 -2.21 -2.55 0.48
N ASN A 21 -3.20 -3.19 -0.16
CA ASN A 21 -4.57 -2.68 -0.17
C ASN A 21 -5.15 -2.57 1.25
N ALA A 22 -4.97 -3.61 2.08
CA ALA A 22 -5.47 -3.60 3.45
C ALA A 22 -4.81 -2.53 4.33
N LEU A 23 -3.54 -2.22 4.08
CA LEU A 23 -2.83 -1.13 4.75
C LEU A 23 -3.33 0.23 4.26
N ASP A 24 -3.55 0.39 2.96
CA ASP A 24 -4.10 1.61 2.36
C ASP A 24 -5.47 1.96 2.95
N ASP A 25 -6.36 0.98 3.04
CA ASP A 25 -7.70 1.15 3.63
C ASP A 25 -7.64 1.61 5.08
N GLN A 26 -6.70 1.07 5.88
CA GLN A 26 -6.49 1.49 7.26
C GLN A 26 -5.98 2.93 7.35
N ILE A 27 -5.01 3.31 6.52
CA ILE A 27 -4.49 4.67 6.45
C ILE A 27 -5.62 5.65 6.09
N ARG A 28 -6.43 5.32 5.09
CA ARG A 28 -7.57 6.14 4.67
C ARG A 28 -8.64 6.26 5.74
N GLN A 29 -8.85 5.23 6.56
CA GLN A 29 -9.77 5.30 7.68
C GLN A 29 -9.27 6.28 8.75
N VAL A 30 -8.00 6.17 9.13
CA VAL A 30 -7.37 7.09 10.10
C VAL A 30 -7.39 8.53 9.59
N LEU A 31 -7.10 8.75 8.31
CA LEU A 31 -7.14 10.07 7.67
C LEU A 31 -8.57 10.64 7.54
N LYS A 32 -9.63 9.83 7.66
CA LYS A 32 -11.02 10.30 7.64
C LYS A 32 -11.53 10.67 9.03
N ASP A 33 -11.11 9.95 10.06
CA ASP A 33 -11.61 10.08 11.43
C ASP A 33 -10.90 11.21 12.23
N GLN A 34 -10.59 12.35 11.57
CA GLN A 34 -9.62 13.40 11.99
C GLN A 34 -9.97 14.23 13.25
N ASP A 35 -10.39 13.63 14.36
CA ASP A 35 -10.69 14.44 15.55
C ASP A 35 -9.44 14.94 16.29
N ASP A 36 -8.24 14.37 16.11
CA ASP A 36 -7.03 14.86 16.82
C ASP A 36 -5.68 14.33 16.28
N ILE A 37 -5.52 14.18 14.97
CA ILE A 37 -4.24 13.74 14.39
C ILE A 37 -3.26 14.91 14.25
N ASP A 38 -2.05 14.78 14.81
CA ASP A 38 -1.01 15.78 14.63
C ASP A 38 -0.59 15.88 13.16
N ILE A 39 -0.25 17.10 12.71
CA ILE A 39 0.06 17.41 11.31
C ILE A 39 1.24 16.61 10.76
N ILE A 40 2.25 16.29 11.58
CA ILE A 40 3.39 15.47 11.16
C ILE A 40 2.94 14.03 10.93
N THR A 41 2.04 13.54 11.78
CA THR A 41 1.48 12.19 11.63
C THR A 41 0.59 12.13 10.39
N GLN A 42 -0.25 13.14 10.16
CA GLN A 42 -1.06 13.24 8.95
C GLN A 42 -0.19 13.23 7.69
N ALA A 43 0.86 14.06 7.64
CA ALA A 43 1.77 14.12 6.49
C ALA A 43 2.45 12.77 6.21
N HIS A 44 2.84 12.03 7.25
CA HIS A 44 3.40 10.69 7.08
C HIS A 44 2.40 9.68 6.53
N LEU A 45 1.14 9.74 6.98
CA LEU A 45 0.08 8.88 6.48
C LEU A 45 -0.27 9.20 5.03
N GLU A 46 -0.29 10.48 4.65
CA GLU A 46 -0.49 10.92 3.27
C GLU A 46 0.66 10.45 2.35
N ASP A 47 1.94 10.60 2.76
CA ASP A 47 3.09 10.06 1.99
C ASP A 47 3.00 8.53 1.84
N ALA A 48 2.61 7.82 2.90
CA ALA A 48 2.45 6.37 2.86
C ALA A 48 1.33 5.94 1.89
N HIS A 49 0.17 6.59 1.94
CA HIS A 49 -0.95 6.38 1.01
C HIS A 49 -0.51 6.58 -0.45
N ASP A 50 0.17 7.69 -0.73
CA ASP A 50 0.68 8.02 -2.07
C ASP A 50 1.65 6.96 -2.60
N ARG A 51 2.58 6.50 -1.75
CA ARG A 51 3.57 5.50 -2.13
C ARG A 51 2.94 4.13 -2.38
N ILE A 52 1.97 3.73 -1.56
CA ILE A 52 1.24 2.47 -1.73
C ILE A 52 0.45 2.51 -3.04
N THR A 53 -0.29 3.59 -3.29
CA THR A 53 -1.07 3.79 -4.52
C THR A 53 -0.18 3.69 -5.76
N LYS A 54 0.97 4.38 -5.78
CA LYS A 54 1.92 4.31 -6.90
C LYS A 54 2.44 2.90 -7.15
N VAL A 55 2.70 2.11 -6.10
CA VAL A 55 3.18 0.72 -6.24
C VAL A 55 2.08 -0.21 -6.79
N LEU A 56 0.83 0.01 -6.36
CA LEU A 56 -0.31 -0.76 -6.83
C LEU A 56 -0.66 -0.44 -8.30
N ASP A 57 -0.54 0.83 -8.70
CA ASP A 57 -0.81 1.31 -10.06
C ASP A 57 0.30 0.96 -11.06
N ALA A 58 1.56 0.88 -10.62
CA ALA A 58 2.70 0.57 -11.49
C ALA A 58 2.68 -0.84 -12.14
N GLN A 59 1.71 -1.68 -11.79
CA GLN A 59 1.53 -3.04 -12.32
C GLN A 59 0.34 -3.17 -13.30
N VAL A 60 -0.25 -2.05 -13.75
CA VAL A 60 -1.27 -2.01 -14.82
C VAL A 60 -0.62 -1.83 -16.19
#